data_AF-F9SXV9-F1
#
_entry.id   AF-F9SXV9-F1
#
_cell.length_a   1.000
_cell.length_b   1.000
_cell.length_c   1.000
_cell.angle_alpha   90.00
_cell.angle_beta   90.00
_cell.angle_gamma   90.00
#
_symmetry.space_group_name_H-M   'P 1'
#
loop_
_entity.id
_entity.type
_entity.pdbx_description
1 polymer ?
#
loop_
_entity_poly.entity_id
_entity_poly.type
_entity_poly.pdbx_seq_one_letter_code
_entity_poly.pdbx_strand_id
1 'polypeptide(L)'
;MRHRFNCAVFMVSHDLHLVMAKTDDVICLHHHICCSGAPADIAQHPSYIALFGHTHQQSLAFYHHQHDHHHHDLAGQPVSGEGSQCSHHSHGHHHD
;
A
#
# COMPACT_ATOMS: atom_id res chain seq x y z
N MET A 1 -12.51 7.63 -17.48
CA MET A 1 -12.53 7.17 -18.90
C MET A 1 -13.16 5.79 -19.05
N ARG A 2 -12.63 4.73 -18.40
CA ARG A 2 -13.18 3.35 -18.45
C ARG A 2 -14.70 3.28 -18.19
N HIS A 3 -15.16 3.83 -17.06
CA HIS A 3 -16.60 3.86 -16.73
C HIS A 3 -17.44 4.77 -17.64
N ARG A 4 -16.83 5.76 -18.30
CA ARG A 4 -17.57 6.71 -19.14
C ARG A 4 -17.81 6.20 -20.55
N PHE A 5 -16.93 5.34 -21.06
CA PHE A 5 -16.98 4.82 -22.43
C PHE A 5 -17.14 3.31 -22.50
N ASN A 6 -17.32 2.64 -21.35
CA ASN A 6 -17.45 1.19 -21.22
C ASN A 6 -16.38 0.42 -22.02
N CYS A 7 -15.13 0.89 -21.91
CA CYS A 7 -13.97 0.34 -22.63
C CYS A 7 -12.92 -0.22 -21.68
N ALA A 8 -12.29 -1.30 -22.10
CA ALA A 8 -11.09 -1.83 -21.45
C ALA A 8 -9.86 -1.06 -21.95
N VAL A 9 -8.94 -0.76 -21.02
CA VAL A 9 -7.65 -0.14 -21.35
C VAL A 9 -6.59 -1.20 -21.08
N PHE A 10 -5.84 -1.56 -22.11
CA PHE A 10 -4.71 -2.47 -22.00
C PHE A 10 -3.42 -1.68 -22.17
N MET A 11 -2.49 -1.86 -21.24
CA MET A 11 -1.21 -1.15 -21.20
C MET A 11 -0.07 -2.15 -21.14
N VAL A 12 1.00 -1.88 -21.89
CA VAL A 12 2.27 -2.59 -21.78
C VAL A 12 3.31 -1.58 -21.35
N SER A 13 3.97 -1.83 -20.21
CA SER A 13 4.97 -0.93 -19.63
C SER A 13 6.19 -1.73 -19.18
N HIS A 14 7.35 -1.08 -19.23
CA HIS A 14 8.60 -1.59 -18.64
C HIS A 14 8.79 -1.12 -17.20
N ASP A 15 8.04 -0.11 -16.76
CA ASP A 15 8.08 0.40 -15.39
C ASP A 15 7.05 -0.35 -14.54
N LEU A 16 7.57 -1.18 -13.63
CA LEU A 16 6.75 -1.93 -12.69
C LEU A 16 6.00 -1.02 -11.70
N HIS A 17 6.56 0.10 -11.27
CA HIS A 17 5.86 1.00 -10.34
C HIS A 17 4.59 1.55 -10.97
N LEU A 18 4.66 1.93 -12.25
CA LEU A 18 3.50 2.39 -13.00
C LEU A 18 2.45 1.29 -13.13
N VAL A 19 2.88 0.07 -13.49
CA VAL A 19 1.98 -1.09 -13.60
C VAL A 19 1.29 -1.33 -12.26
N MET A 20 2.05 -1.43 -11.17
CA MET A 20 1.50 -1.75 -9.85
C MET A 20 0.58 -0.64 -9.30
N ALA A 21 0.84 0.62 -9.61
CA ALA A 21 0.08 1.75 -9.06
C ALA A 21 -1.16 2.15 -9.89
N LYS A 22 -1.21 1.82 -11.19
CA LYS A 22 -2.23 2.36 -12.11
C LYS A 22 -3.06 1.30 -12.83
N THR A 23 -2.87 0.02 -12.51
CA THR A 23 -3.66 -1.06 -13.09
C THR A 23 -4.52 -1.75 -12.03
N ASP A 24 -5.67 -2.26 -12.46
CA ASP A 24 -6.55 -3.07 -11.61
C ASP A 24 -6.14 -4.55 -11.66
N ASP A 25 -5.71 -5.01 -12.84
CA ASP A 25 -5.24 -6.37 -13.11
C ASP A 25 -3.93 -6.32 -13.90
N VAL A 26 -3.03 -7.24 -13.58
CA VAL A 26 -1.70 -7.39 -14.17
C VAL A 26 -1.56 -8.80 -14.74
N ILE A 27 -0.90 -8.90 -15.90
CA ILE A 27 -0.49 -10.18 -16.50
C ILE A 27 1.03 -10.15 -16.67
N CYS A 28 1.72 -11.10 -16.04
CA CYS A 28 3.16 -11.27 -16.14
C CYS A 28 3.50 -12.13 -17.36
N LEU A 29 4.30 -11.60 -18.28
CA LEU A 29 4.75 -12.33 -19.47
C LEU A 29 6.27 -12.55 -19.44
N HIS A 30 6.69 -13.82 -19.42
CA HIS A 30 8.09 -14.23 -19.54
C HIS A 30 8.22 -15.45 -20.46
N HIS A 31 8.16 -15.25 -21.78
CA HIS A 31 7.97 -16.29 -22.82
C HIS A 31 6.69 -17.17 -22.68
N HIS A 32 6.05 -17.15 -21.51
CA HIS A 32 4.75 -17.72 -21.16
C HIS A 32 4.06 -16.78 -20.15
N ILE A 33 2.79 -17.01 -19.86
CA ILE A 33 2.09 -16.30 -18.78
C ILE A 33 2.55 -16.91 -17.45
N CYS A 34 3.23 -16.14 -16.63
CA CYS A 34 3.80 -16.62 -15.35
C CYS A 34 2.87 -16.36 -14.16
N CYS A 35 2.08 -15.29 -14.23
CA CYS A 35 1.13 -14.88 -13.21
C CYS A 35 0.08 -13.92 -13.77
N SER A 36 -1.08 -13.87 -13.12
CA SER A 36 -2.14 -12.89 -13.42
C SER A 36 -2.99 -12.60 -12.19
N GLY A 37 -3.40 -11.35 -12.00
CA GLY A 37 -4.28 -10.92 -10.90
C GLY A 37 -4.04 -9.49 -10.48
N ALA A 38 -4.55 -9.12 -9.30
CA ALA A 38 -4.37 -7.78 -8.75
C ALA A 38 -2.88 -7.51 -8.43
N PRO A 39 -2.41 -6.25 -8.52
CA PRO A 39 -1.03 -5.88 -8.20
C PRO A 39 -0.51 -6.39 -6.86
N ALA A 40 -1.37 -6.38 -5.83
CA ALA A 40 -1.03 -6.84 -4.48
C ALA A 40 -0.71 -8.35 -4.44
N ASP A 41 -1.44 -9.16 -5.21
CA ASP A 41 -1.24 -10.61 -5.29
C ASP A 41 0.01 -10.94 -6.13
N ILE A 42 0.22 -10.21 -7.24
CA ILE A 42 1.40 -10.37 -8.09
C ILE A 42 2.68 -10.08 -7.33
N ALA A 43 2.71 -9.05 -6.48
CA ALA A 43 3.88 -8.70 -5.70
C ALA A 43 4.35 -9.80 -4.74
N GLN A 44 3.44 -10.69 -4.33
CA GLN A 44 3.74 -11.84 -3.47
C GLN A 44 3.93 -13.15 -4.26
N HIS A 45 3.71 -13.14 -5.57
CA HIS A 45 3.74 -14.34 -6.37
C HIS A 45 5.17 -14.88 -6.53
N PRO A 46 5.42 -16.20 -6.30
CA PRO A 46 6.76 -16.78 -6.35
C PRO A 46 7.49 -16.53 -7.68
N SER A 47 6.78 -16.64 -8.81
CA SER A 47 7.36 -16.38 -10.14
C SER A 47 7.73 -14.91 -10.36
N TYR A 48 6.99 -13.98 -9.75
CA TYR A 48 7.31 -12.55 -9.82
C TYR A 48 8.56 -12.25 -9.00
N ILE A 49 8.63 -12.78 -7.78
CA ILE A 49 9.79 -12.65 -6.89
C ILE A 49 11.04 -13.30 -7.51
N ALA A 50 10.90 -14.45 -8.17
CA ALA A 50 12.02 -15.11 -8.86
C ALA A 50 12.60 -14.28 -10.01
N LEU A 51 11.77 -13.46 -10.67
CA LEU A 51 12.18 -12.63 -11.81
C LEU A 51 12.72 -11.25 -11.39
N PHE A 52 12.10 -10.62 -10.39
CA PHE A 52 12.36 -9.22 -10.02
C PHE A 52 12.94 -9.03 -8.62
N GLY A 53 12.99 -10.09 -7.80
CA GLY A 53 13.41 -10.03 -6.41
C GLY A 53 12.43 -9.26 -5.51
N HIS A 54 12.78 -9.13 -4.24
CA HIS A 54 11.97 -8.39 -3.24
C HIS A 54 12.26 -6.87 -3.27
N THR A 55 13.35 -6.44 -3.91
CA THR A 55 13.83 -5.06 -3.86
C THR A 55 12.91 -4.07 -4.59
N HIS A 56 12.22 -4.50 -5.64
CA HIS A 56 11.24 -3.67 -6.34
C HIS A 56 9.95 -3.39 -5.53
N GLN A 57 9.77 -4.02 -4.36
CA GLN A 57 8.69 -3.70 -3.42
C GLN A 57 8.99 -2.44 -2.59
N GLN A 58 10.26 -2.02 -2.47
CA GLN A 58 10.71 -1.10 -1.42
C GLN A 58 10.88 0.37 -1.84
N SER A 59 10.88 0.72 -3.13
CA SER A 59 11.05 2.12 -3.56
C SER A 59 9.73 2.87 -3.80
N LEU A 60 8.84 2.89 -2.79
CA LEU A 60 7.67 3.81 -2.70
C LEU A 60 6.32 3.33 -3.29
N ALA A 61 6.05 2.02 -3.41
CA ALA A 61 4.80 1.51 -4.01
C ALA A 61 3.86 0.72 -3.09
N PHE A 62 4.10 0.73 -1.78
CA PHE A 62 3.04 0.45 -0.80
C PHE A 62 2.81 1.70 0.02
N TYR A 63 1.98 2.60 -0.51
CA TYR A 63 1.29 3.53 0.37
C TYR A 63 0.17 2.76 1.07
N HIS A 64 0.57 1.90 2.01
CA HIS A 64 -0.34 1.35 2.99
C HIS A 64 -0.67 2.50 3.94
N HIS A 65 -1.82 3.13 3.75
CA HIS A 65 -2.49 3.77 4.87
C HIS A 65 -3.02 2.67 5.78
N GLN A 66 -2.11 2.05 6.53
CA GLN A 66 -2.48 1.34 7.74
C GLN A 66 -2.85 2.42 8.76
N HIS A 67 -4.12 2.82 8.79
CA HIS A 67 -4.65 3.61 9.90
C HIS A 67 -4.91 2.66 11.07
N ASP A 68 -3.83 2.18 11.68
CA ASP A 68 -3.92 1.73 13.06
C ASP A 68 -4.13 3.01 13.86
N HIS A 69 -5.38 3.31 14.21
CA HIS A 69 -5.75 4.46 15.03
C HIS A 69 -5.15 4.33 16.43
N HIS A 70 -3.84 4.56 16.55
CA HIS A 70 -3.19 4.84 17.82
C HIS A 70 -3.49 6.29 18.16
N HIS A 71 -4.16 6.51 19.28
CA HIS A 71 -4.38 7.84 19.83
C HIS A 71 -3.04 8.50 20.12
N HIS A 72 -2.83 9.70 19.59
CA HIS A 72 -1.70 10.56 19.88
C HIS A 72 -2.16 11.74 20.73
N ASP A 73 -1.33 12.17 21.68
CA ASP A 73 -1.54 13.45 22.35
C ASP A 73 -1.25 14.65 21.40
N LEU A 74 -1.52 15.87 21.85
CA LEU A 74 -1.23 17.10 21.07
C LEU A 74 0.28 17.34 20.86
N ALA A 75 1.14 16.55 21.50
CA ALA A 75 2.59 16.54 21.31
C ALA A 75 3.06 15.36 20.41
N GLY A 76 2.12 14.58 19.85
CA GLY A 76 2.38 13.49 18.91
C GLY A 76 2.81 12.16 19.54
N GLN A 77 2.80 12.01 20.87
CA GLN A 77 3.24 10.78 21.52
C GLN A 77 2.11 9.73 21.58
N PRO A 78 2.40 8.45 21.29
CA PRO A 78 1.40 7.38 21.32
C PRO A 78 0.97 7.08 22.76
N VAL A 79 -0.32 7.21 23.05
CA VAL A 79 -0.89 6.88 24.36
C VAL A 79 -1.58 5.52 24.34
N SER A 80 -1.38 4.72 25.40
CA SER A 80 -2.10 3.45 25.58
C SER A 80 -3.32 3.67 26.48
N GLY A 81 -4.52 3.68 25.90
CA GLY A 81 -5.79 3.76 26.63
C GLY A 81 -7.01 3.66 25.72
N GLU A 82 -8.08 2.98 26.18
CA GLU A 82 -9.36 2.94 25.47
C GLU A 82 -10.07 4.29 25.53
N GLY A 83 -10.57 4.77 24.37
CA GLY A 83 -11.15 6.10 24.17
C GLY A 83 -12.48 6.41 24.89
N SER A 84 -12.87 5.62 25.89
CA SER A 84 -14.13 5.80 26.64
C SER A 84 -13.97 6.38 28.05
N GLN A 85 -12.76 6.76 28.47
CA GLN A 85 -12.54 7.40 29.79
C GLN A 85 -11.58 8.58 29.71
N CYS A 86 -12.01 9.70 29.12
CA CYS A 86 -11.28 10.96 29.18
C CYS A 86 -12.23 12.11 29.57
N SER A 87 -12.67 12.14 30.84
CA SER A 87 -13.40 13.28 31.39
C SER A 87 -12.63 14.07 32.45
N HIS A 88 -11.42 13.65 32.88
CA HIS A 88 -10.66 14.44 33.86
C HIS A 88 -9.19 14.01 34.03
N HIS A 89 -8.26 14.40 33.13
CA HIS A 89 -6.84 14.30 33.44
C HIS A 89 -6.08 15.59 33.07
N SER A 90 -5.51 16.20 34.11
CA SER A 90 -4.61 17.35 34.05
C SER A 90 -3.33 16.95 33.33
N HIS A 91 -3.03 17.60 32.20
CA HIS A 91 -1.79 17.40 31.47
C HIS A 91 -0.65 18.14 32.17
N GLY A 92 0.34 17.38 32.64
CA GLY A 92 1.57 17.90 33.23
C GLY A 92 2.47 18.52 32.15
N HIS A 93 2.81 19.80 32.32
CA HIS A 93 3.85 20.47 31.55
C HIS A 93 5.23 20.03 32.06
N HIS A 94 6.04 19.41 31.21
CA HIS A 94 7.48 19.28 31.47
C HIS A 94 8.21 20.42 30.75
N HIS A 95 8.86 21.28 31.52
CA HIS A 95 9.90 22.19 31.07
C HIS A 95 11.23 21.45 31.10
N ASP A 96 11.84 21.24 29.94
CA ASP A 96 13.18 21.75 29.56
C ASP A 96 13.45 21.41 28.08
#